data_AF-A0A481ZKZ1-F1
#
_entry.id   AF-A0A481ZKZ1-F1
#
_cell.length_a   1.000
_cell.length_b   1.000
_cell.length_c   1.000
_cell.angle_alpha   90.00
_cell.angle_beta   90.00
_cell.angle_gamma   90.00
#
_symmetry.space_group_name_H-M   'P 1'
#
loop_
_entity.id
_entity.type
_entity.pdbx_description
1 polymer ?
#
loop_
_entity_poly.entity_id
_entity_poly.type
_entity_poly.pdbx_seq_one_letter_code
_entity_poly.pdbx_strand_id
1 'polypeptide(L)'
;MFKVGQHLRDAILLNKLCEQLGCGKFREDSKNLMCAVTVTKLSDILAIIIPLFNHYNLQGSKSLDFKNFIRIAELVKNKVHLTNDGLQTILNLKTQMRDYKNNNMK
;
A
#
# COMPACT_ATOMS: atom_id res chain seq x y z
N MET A 1 2.54 2.84 1.91
CA MET A 1 3.18 1.98 0.89
C MET A 1 2.16 0.97 0.41
N PHE A 2 2.05 0.77 -0.89
CA PHE A 2 1.27 -0.33 -1.48
C PHE A 2 2.22 -1.47 -1.84
N LYS A 3 1.85 -2.72 -1.55
CA LYS A 3 2.69 -3.90 -1.80
C LYS A 3 1.83 -5.08 -2.23
N VAL A 4 2.26 -5.77 -3.28
CA VAL A 4 1.74 -7.08 -3.67
C VAL A 4 2.91 -8.05 -3.57
N GLY A 5 2.75 -9.11 -2.77
CA GLY A 5 3.74 -10.17 -2.61
C GLY A 5 3.23 -11.50 -3.13
N GLN A 6 4.12 -12.33 -3.64
CA GLN A 6 3.81 -13.67 -4.12
C GLN A 6 5.01 -14.60 -3.93
N HIS A 7 4.81 -15.91 -4.01
CA HIS A 7 5.90 -16.88 -4.07
C HIS A 7 6.80 -16.62 -5.29
N LEU A 8 8.11 -16.89 -5.16
CA LEU A 8 9.12 -16.62 -6.20
C LEU A 8 8.82 -17.30 -7.54
N ARG A 9 8.09 -18.43 -7.53
CA ARG A 9 7.64 -19.13 -8.76
C ARG A 9 6.84 -18.22 -9.70
N ASP A 10 6.18 -17.20 -9.16
CA ASP A 10 5.35 -16.25 -9.91
C ASP A 10 6.08 -14.91 -10.12
N ALA A 11 7.42 -14.88 -10.00
CA ALA A 11 8.26 -13.69 -10.20
C ALA A 11 7.99 -13.00 -11.55
N ILE A 12 7.88 -13.77 -12.62
CA ILE A 12 7.60 -13.25 -13.97
C ILE A 12 6.25 -12.51 -13.99
N LEU A 13 5.23 -13.03 -13.30
CA LEU A 13 3.92 -12.38 -13.20
C LEU A 13 4.03 -11.05 -12.45
N LEU A 14 4.70 -11.02 -11.30
CA LEU A 14 4.85 -9.78 -10.53
C LEU A 14 5.73 -8.75 -11.23
N ASN A 15 6.79 -9.17 -11.93
CA ASN A 15 7.59 -8.23 -12.72
C ASN A 15 6.75 -7.60 -13.85
N LYS A 16 5.98 -8.41 -14.59
CA LYS A 16 5.05 -7.90 -15.61
C LYS A 16 3.99 -6.98 -15.03
N LEU A 17 3.45 -7.28 -13.84
CA LEU A 17 2.52 -6.39 -13.15
C LEU A 17 3.16 -5.03 -12.87
N CYS A 18 4.43 -5.01 -12.41
CA CYS A 18 5.17 -3.76 -12.17
C CYS A 18 5.33 -2.94 -13.47
N GLU A 19 5.66 -3.60 -14.58
CA GLU A 19 5.78 -2.99 -15.90
C GLU A 19 4.44 -2.44 -16.39
N GLN A 20 3.35 -3.21 -16.28
CA GLN A 20 2.00 -2.80 -16.71
C GLN A 20 1.44 -1.64 -15.86
N LEU A 21 1.73 -1.60 -14.57
CA LEU A 21 1.37 -0.47 -13.72
C LEU A 21 2.16 0.80 -14.05
N GLY A 22 3.29 0.69 -14.77
CA GLY A 22 4.18 1.80 -15.07
C GLY A 22 4.81 2.45 -13.83
N CYS A 23 4.71 1.80 -12.66
CA CYS A 23 5.21 2.32 -11.39
C CYS A 23 5.57 1.20 -10.41
N GLY A 24 6.21 1.60 -9.30
CA GLY A 24 6.68 0.68 -8.28
C GLY A 24 8.05 0.09 -8.56
N LYS A 25 8.46 -0.83 -7.69
CA LYS A 25 9.71 -1.57 -7.78
C LYS A 25 9.43 -3.05 -7.55
N PHE A 26 9.78 -3.87 -8.53
CA PHE A 26 9.85 -5.32 -8.37
C PHE A 26 11.12 -5.70 -7.61
N ARG A 27 10.99 -6.66 -6.69
CA ARG A 27 12.11 -7.24 -5.94
C ARG A 27 11.87 -8.72 -5.69
N GLU A 28 12.94 -9.47 -5.72
CA GLU A 28 12.98 -10.88 -5.33
C GLU A 28 13.70 -11.03 -3.99
N ASP A 29 13.26 -12.02 -3.24
CA ASP A 29 13.89 -12.51 -2.02
C ASP A 29 14.03 -14.03 -2.15
N SER A 30 15.13 -14.45 -2.76
CA SER A 30 15.43 -15.85 -3.00
C SER A 30 15.62 -16.64 -1.71
N LYS A 31 16.00 -15.98 -0.60
CA LYS A 31 16.18 -16.64 0.71
C LYS A 31 14.83 -17.11 1.26
N ASN A 32 13.80 -16.29 1.11
CA ASN A 32 12.46 -16.59 1.60
C ASN A 32 11.52 -17.15 0.53
N LEU A 33 12.01 -17.39 -0.70
CA LEU A 33 11.23 -17.82 -1.86
C LEU A 33 10.03 -16.89 -2.14
N MET A 34 10.25 -15.57 -2.03
CA MET A 34 9.22 -14.56 -2.24
C MET A 34 9.64 -13.55 -3.31
N CYS A 35 8.66 -12.94 -3.95
CA CYS A 35 8.84 -11.75 -4.77
C CYS A 35 7.75 -10.73 -4.45
N ALA A 36 8.01 -9.45 -4.73
CA ALA A 36 7.03 -8.39 -4.46
C ALA A 36 7.17 -7.20 -5.40
N VAL A 37 6.03 -6.60 -5.75
CA VAL A 37 5.94 -5.24 -6.29
C VAL A 37 5.62 -4.29 -5.17
N THR A 38 6.39 -3.22 -5.04
CA THR A 38 6.22 -2.22 -3.98
C THR A 38 6.16 -0.81 -4.56
N VAL A 39 5.11 -0.06 -4.23
CA VAL A 39 4.92 1.35 -4.61
C VAL A 39 5.02 2.22 -3.36
N THR A 40 6.06 3.04 -3.32
CA THR A 40 6.36 3.94 -2.18
C THR A 40 6.23 5.42 -2.52
N LYS A 41 6.42 5.80 -3.79
CA LYS A 41 6.29 7.19 -4.22
C LYS A 41 4.84 7.65 -4.06
N LEU A 42 4.63 8.75 -3.34
CA LEU A 42 3.30 9.31 -3.12
C LEU A 42 2.64 9.73 -4.44
N SER A 43 3.42 10.27 -5.39
CA SER A 43 2.95 10.62 -6.74
C SER A 43 2.27 9.43 -7.43
N ASP A 44 2.93 8.27 -7.42
CA ASP A 44 2.46 7.06 -8.09
C ASP A 44 1.24 6.47 -7.37
N ILE A 45 1.24 6.54 -6.02
CA ILE A 45 0.08 6.13 -5.22
C ILE A 45 -1.16 6.97 -5.59
N LEU A 46 -1.01 8.29 -5.67
CA LEU A 46 -2.12 9.21 -5.96
C LEU A 46 -2.57 9.14 -7.43
N ALA A 47 -1.64 9.00 -8.37
CA ALA A 47 -1.93 9.10 -9.80
C ALA A 47 -2.26 7.76 -10.46
N ILE A 48 -1.84 6.63 -9.87
CA ILE A 48 -1.99 5.30 -10.49
C ILE A 48 -2.76 4.36 -9.58
N ILE A 49 -2.27 4.12 -8.36
CA ILE A 49 -2.85 3.09 -7.47
C ILE A 49 -4.25 3.45 -7.02
N ILE A 50 -4.47 4.69 -6.57
CA ILE A 50 -5.80 5.15 -6.13
C ILE A 50 -6.81 5.11 -7.29
N PRO A 51 -6.53 5.70 -8.46
CA PRO A 51 -7.43 5.62 -9.60
C PRO A 51 -7.75 4.19 -10.05
N LEU A 52 -6.75 3.30 -10.08
CA LEU A 52 -6.93 1.91 -10.47
C LEU A 52 -7.98 1.21 -9.61
N PHE A 53 -7.86 1.31 -8.29
CA PHE A 53 -8.76 0.64 -7.35
C PHE A 53 -10.05 1.42 -7.04
N ASN A 54 -10.15 2.68 -7.46
CA ASN A 54 -11.44 3.39 -7.52
C ASN A 54 -12.27 2.94 -8.74
N HIS A 55 -11.60 2.58 -9.84
CA HIS A 55 -12.27 2.03 -11.03
C HIS A 55 -12.56 0.53 -10.86
N TYR A 56 -11.58 -0.24 -10.38
CA TYR A 56 -11.69 -1.66 -10.08
C TYR A 56 -11.70 -1.89 -8.57
N ASN A 57 -12.87 -1.71 -7.97
CA ASN A 57 -13.04 -1.76 -6.52
C ASN A 57 -12.56 -3.08 -5.90
N LEU A 58 -11.71 -2.99 -4.88
CA LEU A 58 -11.38 -4.12 -4.01
C LEU A 58 -12.66 -4.64 -3.35
N GLN A 59 -12.77 -5.96 -3.26
CA GLN A 59 -13.90 -6.64 -2.67
C GLN A 59 -13.62 -7.10 -1.23
N GLY A 60 -14.69 -7.27 -0.47
CA GLY A 60 -14.62 -7.73 0.91
C GLY A 60 -13.89 -6.75 1.81
N SER A 61 -13.23 -7.29 2.82
CA SER A 61 -12.74 -6.52 3.95
C SER A 61 -11.57 -5.58 3.57
N LYS A 62 -10.71 -5.97 2.61
CA LYS A 62 -9.62 -5.10 2.11
C LYS A 62 -10.10 -3.75 1.54
N SER A 63 -11.36 -3.65 1.11
CA SER A 63 -11.95 -2.38 0.67
C SER A 63 -11.99 -1.33 1.78
N LEU A 64 -12.20 -1.74 3.03
CA LEU A 64 -12.21 -0.85 4.19
C LEU A 64 -10.80 -0.33 4.50
N ASP A 65 -9.81 -1.22 4.43
CA ASP A 65 -8.39 -0.85 4.63
C ASP A 65 -7.95 0.14 3.53
N PHE A 66 -8.43 -0.07 2.31
CA PHE A 66 -8.12 0.81 1.18
C PHE A 66 -8.75 2.20 1.31
N LYS A 67 -9.95 2.33 1.87
CA LYS A 67 -10.55 3.64 2.19
C LYS A 67 -9.69 4.45 3.16
N ASN A 68 -9.22 3.81 4.23
CA ASN A 68 -8.31 4.45 5.18
C ASN A 68 -6.96 4.79 4.53
N PHE A 69 -6.45 3.92 3.66
CA PHE A 69 -5.23 4.17 2.89
C PHE A 69 -5.34 5.41 1.99
N ILE A 70 -6.46 5.59 1.26
CA ILE A 70 -6.74 6.80 0.46
C ILE A 70 -6.72 8.03 1.38
N ARG A 71 -7.44 7.97 2.51
CA ARG A 71 -7.53 9.10 3.44
C ARG A 71 -6.15 9.51 3.97
N ILE A 72 -5.31 8.54 4.33
CA ILE A 72 -3.93 8.81 4.77
C ILE A 72 -3.11 9.43 3.62
N ALA A 73 -3.23 8.92 2.39
CA ALA A 73 -2.51 9.47 1.24
C ALA A 73 -2.87 10.95 0.98
N GLU A 74 -4.14 11.33 1.15
CA GLU A 74 -4.59 12.73 1.06
C GLU A 74 -4.01 13.61 2.18
N LEU A 75 -4.00 13.13 3.42
CA LEU A 75 -3.41 13.85 4.55
C LEU A 75 -1.90 14.07 4.34
N VAL A 76 -1.22 13.07 3.78
CA VAL A 76 0.21 13.20 3.44
C VAL A 76 0.41 14.19 2.29
N LYS A 77 -0.41 14.11 1.23
CA LYS A 77 -0.41 15.06 0.11
C LYS A 77 -0.54 16.51 0.59
N ASN A 78 -1.44 16.75 1.52
CA ASN A 78 -1.71 18.08 2.09
C ASN A 78 -0.74 18.47 3.22
N LYS A 79 0.34 17.70 3.44
CA LYS A 79 1.36 17.92 4.48
C LYS A 79 0.81 17.97 5.91
N VAL A 80 -0.41 17.47 6.15
CA VAL A 80 -1.07 17.47 7.47
C VAL A 80 -0.28 16.63 8.47
N HIS A 81 0.38 15.57 8.02
CA HIS A 81 1.27 14.72 8.82
C HIS A 81 2.46 15.43 9.49
N LEU A 82 2.74 16.70 9.13
CA LEU A 82 3.81 17.49 9.74
C LEU A 82 3.41 18.11 11.09
N THR A 83 2.13 18.06 11.47
CA THR A 83 1.65 18.50 12.78
C THR A 83 1.40 17.30 13.70
N ASN A 84 1.48 17.51 15.01
CA ASN A 84 1.19 16.46 15.99
C ASN A 84 -0.24 15.92 15.83
N ASP A 85 -1.24 16.81 15.71
CA ASP A 85 -2.64 16.42 15.54
C ASP A 85 -2.87 15.66 14.22
N GLY A 86 -2.21 16.09 13.15
CA GLY A 86 -2.25 15.42 11.86
C GLY A 86 -1.62 14.02 11.90
N LEU A 87 -0.48 13.89 12.59
CA LEU A 87 0.15 12.59 12.83
C LEU A 87 -0.74 11.68 13.68
N GLN A 88 -1.34 12.18 14.75
CA GLN A 88 -2.28 11.42 15.59
C GLN A 88 -3.50 10.95 14.79
N THR A 89 -4.02 11.80 13.90
CA THR A 89 -5.11 11.44 12.99
C THR A 89 -4.70 10.28 12.07
N ILE A 90 -3.49 10.32 11.49
CA ILE A 90 -2.98 9.23 10.64
C ILE A 90 -2.78 7.94 11.44
N LEU A 91 -2.25 8.03 12.66
CA LEU A 91 -2.08 6.87 13.53
C LEU A 91 -3.43 6.23 13.87
N ASN A 92 -4.45 7.02 14.19
CA ASN A 92 -5.80 6.52 14.45
C ASN A 92 -6.46 5.88 13.21
N LEU A 93 -6.23 6.42 12.01
CA LEU A 93 -6.70 5.76 10.78
C LEU A 93 -5.98 4.43 10.55
N LYS A 94 -4.68 4.38 10.88
CA LYS A 94 -3.87 3.17 10.75
C LYS A 94 -4.30 2.07 11.71
N THR A 95 -4.71 2.38 12.95
CA THR A 95 -5.21 1.37 13.91
C THR A 95 -6.52 0.73 13.47
N GLN A 96 -7.30 1.41 12.63
CA GLN A 96 -8.54 0.89 12.05
C GLN A 96 -8.32 -0.05 10.85
N MET A 97 -7.09 -0.14 10.33
CA MET A 97 -6.74 -1.07 9.26
C MET A 97 -6.42 -2.47 9.85
N ARG A 98 -6.92 -3.53 9.21
CA ARG A 98 -6.96 -4.88 9.78
C ARG A 98 -5.58 -5.48 10.10
N ASP A 99 -4.57 -5.12 9.31
CA ASP A 99 -3.20 -5.63 9.48
C ASP A 99 -2.44 -5.00 10.67
N TYR A 100 -3.05 -4.11 11.45
CA TYR A 100 -2.43 -3.57 12.68
C TYR A 100 -2.56 -4.50 13.90
N LYS A 101 -3.35 -5.58 13.84
CA LYS A 101 -3.43 -6.56 14.95
C LYS A 101 -2.38 -7.67 14.82
N ASN A 102 -1.14 -7.37 15.21
CA ASN A 102 -0.28 -8.22 16.07
C ASN A 102 1.14 -7.64 16.20
N ASN A 103 1.62 -7.60 17.45
CA ASN A 103 2.99 -7.30 17.92
C ASN A 103 3.42 -5.83 17.97
N ASN A 104 2.94 -5.06 18.96
CA ASN A 104 3.73 -4.06 19.72
C ASN A 104 2.98 -3.57 20.99
N MET A 105 2.50 -4.51 21.80
CA MET A 105 2.29 -4.32 23.24
C MET A 105 2.86 -5.54 23.98
N LYS A 106 4.18 -5.65 23.96
CA LYS A 106 4.99 -6.19 25.05
C LYS A 106 6.23 -5.30 25.16
#